data_AF-A0A8H5TQS6-F1
#
_entry.id   AF-A0A8H5TQS6-F1
#
_cell.length_a   1.000
_cell.length_b   1.000
_cell.length_c   1.000
_cell.angle_alpha   90.00
_cell.angle_beta   90.00
_cell.angle_gamma   90.00
#
_symmetry.space_group_name_H-M   'P 1'
#
loop_
_entity.id
_entity.type
_entity.pdbx_description
1 polymer ?
#
loop_
_entity_poly.entity_id
_entity_poly.type
_entity_poly.pdbx_seq_one_letter_code
_entity_poly.pdbx_strand_id
1 'polypeptide(L)'
;MAISAGADTCPECTILEPVTAWPDLDVAKVGRSGPCGYNARVSVDYNQPGASWGRQPIATYKPGQVIDVQWCVDNNGDHGGMYAYRICQDQDIVDKFLDHDYIPTESEKQAAEDCFEKGLLPCTDVEGQECVYSPDCSAGQLCHRNDWFTCKSFEGNADGKGCRGVDNAPINSCYTSISGGYTVSGKVRIPDYISNHTLMSFKWNSFQTPQVYLTCADIAISP
;
A
#
# COMPACT_ATOMS: atom_id res chain seq x y z
N MET A 1 14.09 2.92 0.85
CA MET A 1 13.13 3.71 0.03
C MET A 1 13.88 4.84 -0.66
N ALA A 2 13.49 5.21 -1.88
CA ALA A 2 14.19 6.22 -2.71
C ALA A 2 14.32 7.62 -2.07
N ILE A 3 13.47 7.94 -1.09
CA ILE A 3 13.51 9.17 -0.29
C ILE A 3 14.89 9.38 0.37
N SER A 4 15.44 8.33 1.00
CA SER A 4 16.74 8.44 1.70
C SER A 4 17.92 8.63 0.75
N ALA A 5 17.70 8.42 -0.56
CA ALA A 5 18.67 8.65 -1.62
C ALA A 5 18.47 10.00 -2.35
N GLY A 6 17.47 10.80 -1.96
CA GLY A 6 17.19 12.12 -2.54
C GLY A 6 16.58 12.11 -3.94
N ALA A 7 16.18 10.94 -4.45
CA ALA A 7 15.57 10.80 -5.78
C ALA A 7 14.08 11.18 -5.81
N ASP A 8 13.39 11.08 -4.66
CA ASP A 8 11.99 11.45 -4.53
C ASP A 8 11.84 12.70 -3.65
N THR A 9 11.28 13.76 -4.23
CA THR A 9 11.04 15.05 -3.56
C THR A 9 9.64 15.18 -2.97
N CYS A 10 8.73 14.26 -3.31
CA CYS A 10 7.38 14.17 -2.78
C CYS A 10 6.91 12.71 -2.80
N PRO A 11 7.32 11.88 -1.85
CA PRO A 11 6.95 10.46 -1.84
C PRO A 11 5.45 10.23 -1.78
N GLU A 12 4.72 11.08 -1.06
CA GLU A 12 3.26 11.07 -0.99
C GLU A 12 2.55 11.43 -2.30
N CYS A 13 3.28 11.93 -3.31
CA CYS A 13 2.74 12.25 -4.64
C CYS A 13 2.68 11.04 -5.59
N THR A 14 3.01 9.83 -5.12
CA THR A 14 2.93 8.60 -5.92
C THR A 14 1.46 8.16 -6.04
N ILE A 15 0.81 8.59 -7.12
CA ILE A 15 -0.66 8.54 -7.25
C ILE A 15 -1.12 7.94 -8.58
N LEU A 16 -2.17 7.14 -8.52
CA LEU A 16 -2.95 6.66 -9.67
C LEU A 16 -4.25 7.47 -9.76
N GLU A 17 -4.36 8.30 -10.79
CA GLU A 17 -5.54 9.13 -11.03
C GLU A 17 -5.68 9.55 -12.51
N PRO A 18 -6.89 9.91 -12.98
CA PRO A 18 -8.18 9.71 -12.30
C PRO A 18 -8.66 8.25 -12.44
N VAL A 19 -9.18 7.66 -11.34
CA VAL A 19 -9.71 6.29 -11.34
C VAL A 19 -10.96 6.14 -10.46
N THR A 20 -11.73 5.08 -10.67
CA THR A 20 -12.79 4.66 -9.75
C THR A 20 -12.16 3.95 -8.55
N ALA A 21 -11.91 4.69 -7.47
CA ALA A 21 -11.31 4.16 -6.24
C ALA A 21 -12.36 3.60 -5.24
N TRP A 22 -13.64 3.97 -5.40
CA TRP A 22 -14.72 3.65 -4.46
C TRP A 22 -16.07 3.51 -5.19
N PRO A 23 -17.01 2.67 -4.74
CA PRO A 23 -16.91 1.70 -3.63
C PRO A 23 -16.25 0.38 -4.02
N ASP A 24 -16.01 0.12 -5.31
CA ASP A 24 -15.27 -1.05 -5.75
C ASP A 24 -13.77 -0.76 -5.64
N LEU A 25 -13.08 -1.44 -4.72
CA LEU A 25 -11.69 -1.16 -4.39
C LEU A 25 -10.70 -1.72 -5.42
N ASP A 26 -11.16 -2.66 -6.26
CA ASP A 26 -10.32 -3.46 -7.14
C ASP A 26 -10.66 -3.27 -8.63
N VAL A 27 -11.71 -2.51 -8.97
CA VAL A 27 -12.13 -2.28 -10.38
C VAL A 27 -11.13 -1.45 -11.20
N ALA A 28 -10.37 -0.57 -10.56
CA ALA A 28 -9.47 0.35 -11.24
C ALA A 28 -8.22 -0.39 -11.75
N LYS A 29 -7.99 -0.34 -13.07
CA LYS A 29 -6.72 -0.78 -13.65
C LYS A 29 -5.56 0.08 -13.16
N VAL A 30 -4.44 -0.55 -12.82
CA VAL A 30 -3.27 0.15 -12.24
C VAL A 30 -2.39 0.87 -13.27
N GLY A 31 -2.55 0.54 -14.56
CA GLY A 31 -1.83 1.19 -15.67
C GLY A 31 -0.33 1.30 -15.42
N ARG A 32 0.22 2.50 -15.65
CA ARG A 32 1.65 2.78 -15.41
C ARG A 32 2.04 2.71 -13.93
N SER A 33 1.13 2.99 -13.00
CA SER A 33 1.44 2.96 -11.57
C SER A 33 1.87 1.57 -11.12
N GLY A 34 1.19 0.53 -11.58
CA GLY A 34 1.49 -0.85 -11.16
C GLY A 34 1.42 -1.04 -9.63
N PRO A 35 1.83 -2.22 -9.11
CA PRO A 35 1.77 -2.50 -7.67
C PRO A 35 2.77 -1.70 -6.83
N CYS A 36 3.82 -1.13 -7.44
CA CYS A 36 4.86 -0.36 -6.72
C CYS A 36 4.71 1.16 -6.84
N GLY A 37 3.81 1.65 -7.70
CA GLY A 37 3.58 3.07 -7.91
C GLY A 37 4.47 3.71 -8.98
N TYR A 38 3.95 4.79 -9.57
CA TYR A 38 4.69 5.69 -10.45
C TYR A 38 4.55 7.12 -9.91
N ASN A 39 5.68 7.77 -9.63
CA ASN A 39 5.67 9.14 -9.13
C ASN A 39 5.90 10.12 -10.28
N ALA A 40 4.83 10.75 -10.75
CA ALA A 40 4.88 11.70 -11.85
C ALA A 40 5.70 12.97 -11.53
N ARG A 41 5.79 13.36 -10.24
CA ARG A 41 6.53 14.56 -9.80
C ARG A 41 8.01 14.49 -10.14
N VAL A 42 8.58 13.30 -10.02
CA VAL A 42 10.02 13.02 -10.26
C VAL A 42 10.23 12.07 -11.45
N SER A 43 9.16 11.66 -12.12
CA SER A 43 9.17 10.69 -13.23
C SER A 43 9.86 9.36 -12.87
N VAL A 44 9.64 8.88 -11.64
CA VAL A 44 10.21 7.63 -11.14
C VAL A 44 9.17 6.52 -11.21
N ASP A 45 9.56 5.39 -11.82
CA ASP A 45 8.78 4.16 -11.86
C ASP A 45 9.34 3.19 -10.82
N TYR A 46 8.60 2.98 -9.72
CA TYR A 46 9.06 2.12 -8.63
C TYR A 46 8.87 0.63 -8.92
N ASN A 47 8.27 0.27 -10.05
CA ASN A 47 8.14 -1.11 -10.49
C ASN A 47 9.43 -1.69 -11.09
N GLN A 48 10.46 -0.86 -11.28
CA GLN A 48 11.81 -1.27 -11.67
C GLN A 48 12.78 -0.92 -10.53
N PRO A 49 13.70 -1.83 -10.15
CA PRO A 49 14.77 -1.53 -9.21
C PRO A 49 15.63 -0.35 -9.67
N GLY A 50 15.83 0.61 -8.77
CA GLY A 50 16.68 1.76 -9.02
C GLY A 50 18.12 1.58 -8.57
N ALA A 51 18.86 2.70 -8.58
CA ALA A 51 20.19 2.74 -7.96
C ALA A 51 20.14 2.52 -6.43
N SER A 52 19.01 2.82 -5.79
CA SER A 52 18.89 2.87 -4.31
C SER A 52 17.67 2.15 -3.74
N TRP A 53 16.92 1.39 -4.55
CA TRP A 53 15.78 0.56 -4.13
C TRP A 53 15.68 -0.69 -4.99
N GLY A 54 14.91 -1.69 -4.58
CA GLY A 54 14.64 -2.90 -5.40
C GLY A 54 15.79 -3.91 -5.47
N ARG A 55 16.97 -3.61 -4.91
CA ARG A 55 18.18 -4.45 -5.11
C ARG A 55 18.29 -5.62 -4.15
N GLN A 56 17.73 -5.49 -2.95
CA GLN A 56 17.79 -6.47 -1.88
C GLN A 56 16.58 -6.28 -0.96
N PRO A 57 16.13 -7.35 -0.27
CA PRO A 57 15.17 -7.24 0.82
C PRO A 57 15.62 -6.24 1.89
N ILE A 58 14.68 -5.42 2.38
CA ILE A 58 14.92 -4.51 3.50
C ILE A 58 14.53 -5.13 4.86
N ALA A 59 13.82 -6.26 4.84
CA ALA A 59 13.45 -7.03 6.01
C ALA A 59 13.31 -8.52 5.65
N THR A 60 13.55 -9.38 6.63
CA THR A 60 13.34 -10.83 6.53
C THR A 60 12.33 -11.26 7.59
N TYR A 61 11.32 -12.02 7.17
CA TYR A 61 10.27 -12.55 8.04
C TYR A 61 10.19 -14.07 7.94
N LYS A 62 9.44 -14.68 8.86
CA LYS A 62 9.11 -16.11 8.82
C LYS A 62 7.73 -16.36 8.23
N PRO A 63 7.51 -17.51 7.58
CA PRO A 63 6.17 -17.98 7.23
C PRO A 63 5.23 -17.91 8.44
N GLY A 64 4.04 -17.35 8.25
CA GLY A 64 3.02 -17.24 9.29
C GLY A 64 3.28 -16.17 10.37
N GLN A 65 4.39 -15.44 10.31
CA GLN A 65 4.73 -14.41 11.29
C GLN A 65 3.74 -13.25 11.24
N VAL A 66 3.25 -12.81 12.41
CA VAL A 66 2.53 -11.54 12.53
C VAL A 66 3.55 -10.41 12.66
N ILE A 67 3.43 -9.39 11.82
CA ILE A 67 4.34 -8.24 11.76
C ILE A 67 3.58 -6.93 11.88
N ASP A 68 4.30 -5.88 12.31
CA ASP A 68 3.82 -4.50 12.23
C ASP A 68 4.04 -3.97 10.81
N VAL A 69 3.01 -3.29 10.28
CA VAL A 69 3.06 -2.56 9.02
C VAL A 69 2.60 -1.13 9.27
N GLN A 70 3.20 -0.19 8.55
CA GLN A 70 2.92 1.23 8.72
C GLN A 70 3.06 1.95 7.38
N TRP A 71 2.16 2.90 7.15
CA TRP A 71 2.26 3.88 6.07
C TRP A 71 2.15 5.31 6.63
N CYS A 72 2.42 6.30 5.79
CA CYS A 72 2.46 7.70 6.18
C CYS A 72 1.45 8.52 5.38
N VAL A 73 0.54 9.22 6.07
CA VAL A 73 -0.44 10.12 5.46
C VAL A 73 -0.01 11.57 5.65
N ASP A 74 0.01 12.37 4.58
CA ASP A 74 0.31 13.80 4.68
C ASP A 74 -0.85 14.56 5.34
N ASN A 75 -0.55 15.55 6.17
CA ASN A 75 -1.56 16.33 6.90
C ASN A 75 -2.61 16.99 5.98
N ASN A 76 -2.24 17.39 4.76
CA ASN A 76 -3.14 18.00 3.78
C ASN A 76 -3.74 16.99 2.80
N GLY A 77 -3.28 15.73 2.84
CA GLY A 77 -3.66 14.65 1.95
C GLY A 77 -4.42 13.53 2.66
N ASP A 78 -5.09 13.79 3.78
CA ASP A 78 -5.88 12.75 4.47
C ASP A 78 -7.28 12.61 3.85
N HIS A 79 -7.42 11.63 2.96
CA HIS A 79 -8.62 11.41 2.16
C HIS A 79 -9.59 10.34 2.71
N GLY A 80 -9.31 9.79 3.90
CA GLY A 80 -10.10 8.66 4.43
C GLY A 80 -10.03 7.42 3.53
N GLY A 81 -11.06 6.57 3.59
CA GLY A 81 -11.15 5.37 2.74
C GLY A 81 -10.53 4.11 3.36
N MET A 82 -10.03 3.21 2.51
CA MET A 82 -9.60 1.86 2.89
C MET A 82 -8.26 1.50 2.28
N TYR A 83 -7.46 0.71 3.01
CA TYR A 83 -6.12 0.31 2.60
C TYR A 83 -5.83 -1.15 2.89
N ALA A 84 -4.84 -1.71 2.19
CA ALA A 84 -4.44 -3.10 2.29
C ALA A 84 -2.95 -3.31 2.00
N TYR A 85 -2.44 -4.45 2.49
CA TYR A 85 -1.11 -4.96 2.20
C TYR A 85 -1.23 -6.34 1.55
N ARG A 86 -0.34 -6.63 0.61
CA ARG A 86 -0.51 -7.75 -0.33
C ARG A 86 0.83 -8.36 -0.69
N ILE A 87 0.88 -9.68 -0.87
CA ILE A 87 2.07 -10.40 -1.35
C ILE A 87 1.65 -11.34 -2.48
N CYS A 88 2.13 -11.09 -3.70
CA CYS A 88 2.01 -12.02 -4.80
C CYS A 88 2.88 -13.26 -4.53
N GLN A 89 2.28 -14.44 -4.57
CA GLN A 89 2.96 -15.73 -4.31
C GLN A 89 3.36 -16.45 -5.60
N ASP A 90 3.36 -15.74 -6.73
CA ASP A 90 3.88 -16.20 -8.02
C ASP A 90 5.21 -15.49 -8.30
N GLN A 91 6.32 -16.19 -8.08
CA GLN A 91 7.65 -15.61 -8.18
C GLN A 91 8.00 -15.21 -9.62
N ASP A 92 7.51 -15.92 -10.64
CA ASP A 92 7.80 -15.58 -12.04
C ASP A 92 7.18 -14.23 -12.43
N ILE A 93 6.04 -13.87 -11.81
CA ILE A 93 5.44 -12.55 -11.94
C ILE A 93 6.28 -11.50 -11.20
N VAL A 94 6.67 -11.78 -9.95
CA VAL A 94 7.43 -10.85 -9.11
C VAL A 94 8.83 -10.58 -9.65
N ASP A 95 9.52 -11.57 -10.21
CA ASP A 95 10.89 -11.46 -10.71
C ASP A 95 11.04 -10.37 -11.77
N LYS A 96 10.00 -10.09 -12.55
CA LYS A 96 9.98 -8.98 -13.52
C LYS A 96 10.11 -7.60 -12.88
N PHE A 97 9.74 -7.47 -11.61
CA PHE A 97 9.83 -6.25 -10.81
C PHE A 97 11.12 -6.20 -9.98
N LEU A 98 11.92 -7.28 -10.00
CA LEU A 98 13.21 -7.39 -9.32
C LEU A 98 14.40 -7.32 -10.29
N ASP A 99 14.13 -7.34 -11.60
CA ASP A 99 15.15 -7.16 -12.63
C ASP A 99 15.43 -5.67 -12.89
N HIS A 100 16.62 -5.22 -12.52
CA HIS A 100 17.06 -3.85 -12.75
C HIS A 100 17.22 -3.47 -14.23
N ASP A 101 17.37 -4.44 -15.13
CA ASP A 101 17.52 -4.22 -16.57
C ASP A 101 16.18 -4.30 -17.33
N TYR A 102 15.06 -4.54 -16.62
CA TYR A 102 13.74 -4.69 -17.19
C TYR A 102 12.71 -3.72 -16.59
N ILE A 103 11.88 -3.12 -17.45
CA ILE A 103 10.73 -2.32 -17.02
C ILE A 103 9.46 -3.11 -17.32
N PRO A 104 8.69 -3.53 -16.31
CA PRO A 104 7.40 -4.19 -16.52
C PRO A 104 6.46 -3.36 -17.40
N THR A 105 5.86 -4.03 -18.39
CA THR A 105 4.80 -3.43 -19.23
C THR A 105 3.53 -3.19 -18.41
N GLU A 106 2.62 -2.33 -18.90
CA GLU A 106 1.34 -2.11 -18.21
C GLU A 106 0.51 -3.41 -18.07
N SER A 107 0.59 -4.31 -19.04
CA SER A 107 -0.06 -5.62 -18.95
C SER A 107 0.55 -6.51 -17.86
N GLU A 108 1.87 -6.46 -17.67
CA GLU A 108 2.54 -7.21 -16.61
C GLU A 108 2.31 -6.58 -15.24
N LYS A 109 2.22 -5.25 -15.18
CA LYS A 109 1.77 -4.50 -14.00
C LYS A 109 0.35 -4.89 -13.59
N GLN A 110 -0.56 -5.00 -14.54
CA GLN A 110 -1.91 -5.47 -14.24
C GLN A 110 -1.93 -6.94 -13.82
N ALA A 111 -1.20 -7.82 -14.51
CA ALA A 111 -1.12 -9.22 -14.12
C ALA A 111 -0.51 -9.40 -12.71
N ALA A 112 0.46 -8.56 -12.35
CA ALA A 112 1.02 -8.51 -11.00
C ALA A 112 0.00 -7.99 -9.99
N GLU A 113 -0.72 -6.91 -10.29
CA GLU A 113 -1.81 -6.41 -9.43
C GLU A 113 -2.85 -7.50 -9.17
N ASP A 114 -3.30 -8.22 -10.20
CA ASP A 114 -4.26 -9.33 -10.05
C ASP A 114 -3.69 -10.46 -9.16
N CYS A 115 -2.37 -10.68 -9.16
CA CYS A 115 -1.70 -11.61 -8.25
C CYS A 115 -1.65 -11.06 -6.82
N PHE A 116 -1.36 -9.77 -6.63
CA PHE A 116 -1.38 -9.10 -5.33
C PHE A 116 -2.78 -9.06 -4.72
N GLU A 117 -3.83 -8.87 -5.51
CA GLU A 117 -5.22 -8.92 -5.04
C GLU A 117 -5.59 -10.30 -4.50
N LYS A 118 -5.14 -11.38 -5.16
CA LYS A 118 -5.26 -12.76 -4.63
C LYS A 118 -4.40 -12.99 -3.39
N GLY A 119 -3.28 -12.27 -3.30
CA GLY A 119 -2.32 -12.29 -2.20
C GLY A 119 -2.59 -11.28 -1.09
N LEU A 120 -3.84 -10.81 -0.97
CA LEU A 120 -4.26 -9.92 0.11
C LEU A 120 -3.88 -10.52 1.47
N LEU A 121 -3.35 -9.69 2.37
CA LEU A 121 -3.09 -10.03 3.76
C LEU A 121 -4.25 -9.48 4.60
N PRO A 122 -5.26 -10.30 4.94
CA PRO A 122 -6.47 -9.80 5.58
C PRO A 122 -6.17 -9.25 6.96
N CYS A 123 -6.82 -8.14 7.33
CA CYS A 123 -6.81 -7.62 8.71
C CYS A 123 -7.21 -8.72 9.70
N THR A 124 -8.20 -9.54 9.32
CA THR A 124 -8.81 -10.60 10.14
C THR A 124 -7.91 -11.79 10.42
N ASP A 125 -6.77 -11.91 9.75
CA ASP A 125 -5.83 -13.02 9.96
C ASP A 125 -4.94 -12.83 11.19
N VAL A 126 -5.03 -11.68 11.87
CA VAL A 126 -4.32 -11.38 13.11
C VAL A 126 -5.26 -11.50 14.30
N GLU A 127 -5.00 -12.50 15.15
CA GLU A 127 -5.79 -12.71 16.38
C GLU A 127 -5.75 -11.49 17.29
N GLY A 128 -6.93 -11.03 17.74
CA GLY A 128 -7.09 -9.88 18.63
C GLY A 128 -7.01 -8.51 17.95
N GLN A 129 -6.77 -8.44 16.64
CA GLN A 129 -6.86 -7.19 15.89
C GLN A 129 -8.32 -6.83 15.59
N GLU A 130 -8.72 -5.58 15.84
CA GLU A 130 -10.04 -5.08 15.50
C GLU A 130 -10.13 -4.73 14.00
N CYS A 131 -10.95 -5.48 13.26
CA CYS A 131 -11.15 -5.30 11.82
C CYS A 131 -12.60 -4.88 11.55
N VAL A 132 -12.82 -3.58 11.52
CA VAL A 132 -14.15 -2.96 11.37
C VAL A 132 -14.44 -2.62 9.91
N TYR A 133 -15.72 -2.52 9.58
CA TYR A 133 -16.18 -2.02 8.28
C TYR A 133 -15.98 -0.51 8.20
N SER A 134 -15.75 0.00 6.98
CA SER A 134 -15.62 1.44 6.77
C SER A 134 -16.91 2.19 7.15
N PRO A 135 -16.83 3.26 7.94
CA PRO A 135 -17.99 4.10 8.26
C PRO A 135 -18.50 4.87 7.04
N ASP A 136 -17.67 4.99 6.00
CA ASP A 136 -18.01 5.65 4.73
C ASP A 136 -18.57 4.63 3.70
N CYS A 137 -18.86 3.39 4.14
CA CYS A 137 -19.43 2.32 3.33
C CYS A 137 -20.70 1.70 3.95
N SER A 138 -21.78 1.66 3.18
CA SER A 138 -23.04 1.02 3.57
C SER A 138 -23.06 -0.49 3.27
N ALA A 139 -23.82 -1.24 4.06
CA ALA A 139 -24.04 -2.66 3.82
C ALA A 139 -24.59 -2.91 2.40
N GLY A 140 -24.01 -3.89 1.71
CA GLY A 140 -24.34 -4.23 0.31
C GLY A 140 -23.52 -3.51 -0.75
N GLN A 141 -22.69 -2.52 -0.39
CA GLN A 141 -21.68 -1.97 -1.30
C GLN A 141 -20.42 -2.84 -1.32
N LEU A 142 -19.64 -2.77 -2.40
CA LEU A 142 -18.42 -3.59 -2.57
C LEU A 142 -17.29 -3.24 -1.58
N CYS A 143 -17.29 -2.02 -1.04
CA CYS A 143 -16.39 -1.60 0.04
C CYS A 143 -16.77 -2.20 1.40
N HIS A 144 -17.93 -2.87 1.53
CA HIS A 144 -18.42 -3.39 2.81
C HIS A 144 -17.77 -4.73 3.14
N ARG A 145 -16.46 -4.66 3.39
CA ARG A 145 -15.56 -5.77 3.70
C ARG A 145 -14.57 -5.33 4.78
N ASN A 146 -14.02 -6.28 5.53
CA ASN A 146 -13.10 -6.03 6.64
C ASN A 146 -11.82 -6.88 6.59
N ASP A 147 -11.59 -7.56 5.47
CA ASP A 147 -10.28 -8.08 5.09
C ASP A 147 -9.32 -6.92 4.77
N TRP A 148 -9.82 -5.83 4.18
CA TRP A 148 -9.13 -4.54 4.11
C TRP A 148 -9.21 -3.78 5.43
N PHE A 149 -8.21 -2.94 5.70
CA PHE A 149 -8.26 -1.96 6.77
C PHE A 149 -9.09 -0.75 6.35
N THR A 150 -9.68 -0.06 7.32
CA THR A 150 -10.38 1.21 7.08
C THR A 150 -9.79 2.33 7.93
N CYS A 151 -9.72 3.51 7.33
CA CYS A 151 -9.54 4.76 8.06
C CYS A 151 -10.78 5.06 8.92
N LYS A 152 -10.67 6.03 9.84
CA LYS A 152 -11.84 6.60 10.52
C LYS A 152 -12.67 7.41 9.50
N SER A 153 -13.92 7.72 9.84
CA SER A 153 -14.80 8.46 8.94
C SER A 153 -14.18 9.78 8.49
N PHE A 154 -14.32 10.06 7.20
CA PHE A 154 -13.87 11.32 6.64
C PHE A 154 -14.64 12.53 7.22
N GLU A 155 -15.90 12.36 7.62
CA GLU A 155 -16.72 13.45 8.18
C GLU A 155 -16.76 13.47 9.73
N GLY A 156 -16.02 12.59 10.39
CA GLY A 156 -16.03 12.43 11.85
C GLY A 156 -15.36 13.58 12.62
N ASN A 157 -15.90 13.91 13.81
CA ASN A 157 -15.45 15.04 14.65
C ASN A 157 -14.90 14.66 16.05
N ALA A 158 -15.08 13.42 16.52
CA ALA A 158 -14.91 13.08 17.94
C ALA A 158 -13.67 12.21 18.28
N ASP A 159 -13.28 11.26 17.41
CA ASP A 159 -12.24 10.25 17.71
C ASP A 159 -11.04 10.32 16.74
N GLY A 160 -10.80 11.51 16.18
CA GLY A 160 -9.95 11.68 15.00
C GLY A 160 -10.76 11.59 13.71
N LYS A 161 -10.21 12.18 12.65
CA LYS A 161 -10.81 12.22 11.30
C LYS A 161 -9.87 11.52 10.33
N GLY A 162 -10.45 10.80 9.36
CA GLY A 162 -9.69 10.19 8.27
C GLY A 162 -8.69 9.14 8.75
N CYS A 163 -7.61 8.98 8.02
CA CYS A 163 -6.59 7.96 8.24
C CYS A 163 -5.68 8.31 9.42
N ARG A 164 -5.36 9.59 9.66
CA ARG A 164 -4.53 9.98 10.82
C ARG A 164 -5.18 9.63 12.17
N GLY A 165 -6.51 9.51 12.20
CA GLY A 165 -7.27 9.10 13.39
C GLY A 165 -7.12 7.64 13.78
N VAL A 166 -6.47 6.80 12.95
CA VAL A 166 -6.19 5.40 13.29
C VAL A 166 -5.18 5.32 14.44
N ASP A 167 -4.03 5.98 14.29
CA ASP A 167 -3.00 6.01 15.34
C ASP A 167 -3.19 7.20 16.31
N ASN A 168 -3.87 8.27 15.86
CA ASN A 168 -3.90 9.57 16.53
C ASN A 168 -2.48 10.07 16.92
N ALA A 169 -1.52 9.81 16.03
CA ALA A 169 -0.11 10.15 16.21
C ALA A 169 0.11 11.68 16.15
N PRO A 170 1.20 12.20 16.73
CA PRO A 170 1.59 13.60 16.53
C PRO A 170 1.98 13.86 15.07
N ILE A 171 1.83 15.12 14.63
CA ILE A 171 2.32 15.57 13.32
C ILE A 171 3.83 15.38 13.22
N ASN A 172 4.32 14.98 12.04
CA ASN A 172 5.71 14.59 11.77
C ASN A 172 6.15 13.29 12.48
N SER A 173 5.20 12.42 12.87
CA SER A 173 5.53 11.06 13.32
C SER A 173 6.13 10.20 12.20
N CYS A 174 5.86 10.56 10.95
CA CYS A 174 6.56 10.07 9.77
C CYS A 174 6.75 11.20 8.75
N TYR A 175 7.61 10.99 7.75
CA TYR A 175 7.98 12.01 6.78
C TYR A 175 7.00 12.06 5.60
N THR A 176 6.49 13.26 5.34
CA THR A 176 5.93 13.69 4.05
C THR A 176 6.53 15.05 3.70
N SER A 177 6.57 15.40 2.42
CA SER A 177 7.22 16.62 1.96
C SER A 177 6.34 17.88 2.08
N ILE A 178 5.02 17.72 1.93
CA ILE A 178 4.09 18.84 1.76
C ILE A 178 3.74 19.53 3.09
N SER A 179 3.24 18.79 4.08
CA SER A 179 2.71 19.40 5.31
C SER A 179 2.94 18.61 6.60
N GLY A 180 3.85 17.63 6.58
CA GLY A 180 4.15 16.79 7.72
C GLY A 180 3.23 15.59 7.82
N GLY A 181 3.78 14.44 8.19
CA GLY A 181 3.11 13.14 8.11
C GLY A 181 2.59 12.62 9.44
N TYR A 182 1.56 11.77 9.35
CA TYR A 182 1.05 10.97 10.45
C TYR A 182 1.22 9.49 10.14
N THR A 183 1.70 8.72 11.12
CA THR A 183 1.72 7.26 10.98
C THR A 183 0.31 6.70 10.97
N VAL A 184 0.11 5.65 10.18
CA VAL A 184 -1.08 4.81 10.20
C VAL A 184 -0.62 3.37 10.26
N SER A 185 -0.88 2.72 11.39
CA SER A 185 -0.27 1.44 11.76
C SER A 185 -1.31 0.30 11.79
N GLY A 186 -0.83 -0.92 11.59
CA GLY A 186 -1.62 -2.14 11.71
C GLY A 186 -0.71 -3.36 11.80
N LYS A 187 -1.32 -4.54 11.92
CA LYS A 187 -0.60 -5.81 11.86
C LYS A 187 -1.13 -6.68 10.74
N VAL A 188 -0.25 -7.42 10.09
CA VAL A 188 -0.59 -8.42 9.08
C VAL A 188 0.13 -9.72 9.38
N ARG A 189 -0.46 -10.84 8.95
CA ARG A 189 0.17 -12.15 8.99
C ARG A 189 0.87 -12.43 7.67
N ILE A 190 2.17 -12.71 7.71
CA ILE A 190 2.96 -13.15 6.55
C ILE A 190 2.43 -14.51 6.08
N PRO A 191 2.24 -14.73 4.76
CA PRO A 191 1.73 -16.00 4.24
C PRO A 191 2.70 -17.15 4.52
N ASP A 192 2.19 -18.38 4.49
CA ASP A 192 3.01 -19.59 4.55
C ASP A 192 3.71 -19.86 3.20
N TYR A 193 4.51 -18.88 2.75
CA TYR A 193 5.23 -18.82 1.49
C TYR A 193 6.71 -18.52 1.76
N ILE A 194 7.61 -18.99 0.89
CA ILE A 194 9.06 -18.75 1.02
C ILE A 194 9.56 -18.08 -0.24
N SER A 195 10.31 -16.99 -0.07
CA SER A 195 11.06 -16.35 -1.14
C SER A 195 12.25 -15.59 -0.56
N ASN A 196 13.41 -15.75 -1.19
CA ASN A 196 14.61 -15.01 -0.81
C ASN A 196 14.49 -13.52 -1.13
N HIS A 197 13.63 -13.14 -2.09
CA HIS A 197 13.33 -11.76 -2.45
C HIS A 197 11.97 -11.71 -3.14
N THR A 198 10.99 -11.13 -2.46
CA THR A 198 9.65 -10.86 -2.97
C THR A 198 9.22 -9.44 -2.60
N LEU A 199 7.99 -9.07 -2.94
CA LEU A 199 7.44 -7.75 -2.72
C LEU A 199 6.22 -7.81 -1.81
N MET A 200 6.12 -6.86 -0.89
CA MET A 200 4.88 -6.50 -0.21
C MET A 200 4.36 -5.20 -0.80
N SER A 201 3.19 -5.22 -1.42
CA SER A 201 2.56 -4.05 -2.02
C SER A 201 1.47 -3.49 -1.10
N PHE A 202 1.54 -2.19 -0.85
CA PHE A 202 0.52 -1.38 -0.20
C PHE A 202 -0.39 -0.73 -1.25
N LYS A 203 -1.69 -0.75 -0.98
CA LYS A 203 -2.73 -0.06 -1.78
C LYS A 203 -3.65 0.70 -0.85
N TRP A 204 -3.87 1.98 -1.13
CA TRP A 204 -4.84 2.81 -0.44
C TRP A 204 -5.80 3.45 -1.44
N ASN A 205 -7.08 3.14 -1.27
CA ASN A 205 -8.17 3.69 -2.04
C ASN A 205 -8.80 4.86 -1.27
N SER A 206 -8.76 6.03 -1.88
CA SER A 206 -9.40 7.22 -1.33
C SER A 206 -10.92 7.11 -1.36
N PHE A 207 -11.57 7.52 -0.28
CA PHE A 207 -13.01 7.74 -0.26
C PHE A 207 -13.38 9.11 -0.85
N GLN A 208 -12.63 10.16 -0.46
CA GLN A 208 -12.94 11.54 -0.80
C GLN A 208 -12.70 11.87 -2.28
N THR A 209 -11.73 11.22 -2.92
CA THR A 209 -11.18 11.59 -4.24
C THR A 209 -11.04 10.37 -5.16
N PRO A 210 -11.05 10.55 -6.49
CA PRO A 210 -10.90 9.46 -7.46
C PRO A 210 -9.42 9.02 -7.61
N GLN A 211 -8.80 8.64 -6.48
CA GLN A 211 -7.36 8.45 -6.34
C GLN A 211 -7.03 7.14 -5.62
N VAL A 212 -5.97 6.47 -6.08
CA VAL A 212 -5.38 5.31 -5.41
C VAL A 212 -3.88 5.56 -5.22
N TYR A 213 -3.34 5.20 -4.05
CA TYR A 213 -1.92 5.31 -3.72
C TYR A 213 -1.32 3.92 -3.61
N LEU A 214 -0.21 3.70 -4.32
CA LEU A 214 0.46 2.40 -4.44
C LEU A 214 1.94 2.56 -4.12
N THR A 215 2.47 1.67 -3.29
CA THR A 215 3.91 1.53 -3.03
C THR A 215 4.23 0.08 -2.73
N CYS A 216 5.50 -0.31 -2.81
CA CYS A 216 5.93 -1.65 -2.46
C CYS A 216 7.26 -1.65 -1.69
N ALA A 217 7.49 -2.73 -0.96
CA ALA A 217 8.71 -2.98 -0.21
C ALA A 217 9.29 -4.34 -0.55
N ASP A 218 10.60 -4.38 -0.78
CA ASP A 218 11.40 -5.60 -0.95
C ASP A 218 11.53 -6.35 0.38
N ILE A 219 11.06 -7.59 0.44
CA ILE A 219 11.13 -8.43 1.65
C ILE A 219 11.64 -9.83 1.31
N ALA A 220 12.12 -10.53 2.32
CA ALA A 220 12.39 -11.96 2.26
C ALA A 220 11.48 -12.70 3.23
N ILE A 221 11.06 -13.90 2.86
CA ILE A 221 10.35 -14.82 3.75
C ILE A 221 11.11 -16.13 3.75
N SER A 222 11.72 -16.47 4.89
CA SER A 222 12.60 -17.63 5.04
C SER A 222 12.30 -18.40 6.32
N PRO A 223 12.63 -19.71 6.39
CA PRO A 223 12.41 -20.54 7.58
C PRO A 223 12.99 -19.98 8.89
#